data_AF-A0A5C5RDQ1-F1
#
_entry.id   AF-A0A5C5RDQ1-F1
#
_cell.length_a   1.000
_cell.length_b   1.000
_cell.length_c   1.000
_cell.angle_alpha   90.00
_cell.angle_beta   90.00
_cell.angle_gamma   90.00
#
_symmetry.space_group_name_H-M   'P 1'
#
loop_
_entity.id
_entity.type
_entity.pdbx_description
1 polymer ?
#
loop_
_entity_poly.entity_id
_entity_poly.type
_entity_poly.pdbx_seq_one_letter_code
_entity_poly.pdbx_strand_id
1 'polypeptide(L)'
;MSDQDTTADETTEESVTDFAAILAQHDKGRALAEASRALAECVDAALASGKKGGSVTVKTTVEPLDNGAVRLAINVESKPVKEPAQSIWFADGDGHLSRDNAGFFLGAK
;
A
#
# COMPACT_ATOMS: atom_id res chain seq x y z
N MET A 1 17.42 -6.15 48.56
CA MET A 1 18.03 -5.32 47.51
C MET A 1 18.45 -6.29 46.44
N SER A 2 17.71 -6.34 45.34
CA SER A 2 18.00 -7.22 44.21
C SER A 2 18.59 -6.32 43.14
N ASP A 3 19.90 -6.45 42.94
CA ASP A 3 20.64 -5.83 41.87
C ASP A 3 20.11 -6.37 40.54
N GLN A 4 19.48 -5.49 39.76
CA GLN A 4 19.10 -5.79 38.39
C GLN A 4 20.25 -5.32 37.49
N ASP A 5 21.17 -6.24 37.23
CA ASP A 5 22.17 -6.12 36.18
C ASP A 5 21.45 -5.84 34.85
N THR A 6 21.57 -4.61 34.37
CA THR A 6 21.19 -4.25 33.00
C THR A 6 22.36 -4.65 32.13
N THR A 7 22.32 -5.86 31.59
CA THR A 7 23.19 -6.26 30.48
C THR A 7 22.82 -5.37 29.29
N ALA A 8 23.63 -4.35 29.06
CA ALA A 8 23.61 -3.58 27.82
C ALA A 8 23.99 -4.54 26.70
N ASP A 9 23.02 -4.86 25.85
CA ASP A 9 23.23 -5.63 24.63
C ASP A 9 24.03 -4.74 23.67
N GLU A 10 25.33 -4.99 23.55
CA GLU A 10 26.21 -4.37 22.57
C GLU A 10 25.79 -4.83 21.17
N THR A 11 24.75 -4.19 20.64
CA THR A 11 24.37 -4.34 19.24
C THR A 11 25.50 -3.75 18.41
N THR A 12 26.24 -4.62 17.72
CA THR A 12 27.23 -4.21 16.73
C THR A 12 26.51 -3.36 15.70
N GLU A 13 26.78 -2.05 15.67
CA GLU A 13 26.22 -1.14 14.68
C GLU A 13 26.76 -1.51 13.30
N GLU A 14 26.09 -2.45 12.62
CA GLU A 14 26.26 -2.65 11.20
C GLU A 14 25.93 -1.31 10.55
N SER A 15 26.92 -0.71 9.87
CA SER A 15 26.80 0.55 9.16
C SER A 15 25.93 0.36 7.90
N VAL A 16 24.66 0.07 8.09
CA VAL A 16 23.68 -0.05 7.03
C VAL A 16 23.25 1.36 6.65
N THR A 17 23.32 1.67 5.35
CA THR A 17 22.82 2.94 4.84
C THR A 17 21.34 3.06 5.16
N ASP A 18 20.94 4.18 5.78
CA ASP A 18 19.54 4.46 6.06
C ASP A 18 18.71 4.42 4.77
N PHE A 19 17.67 3.57 4.78
CA PHE A 19 16.78 3.41 3.66
C PHE A 19 16.00 4.69 3.34
N ALA A 20 15.71 5.53 4.35
CA ALA A 20 15.09 6.84 4.12
C ALA A 20 16.04 7.79 3.38
N ALA A 21 17.34 7.75 3.70
CA ALA A 21 18.35 8.50 2.96
C ALA A 21 18.45 8.05 1.50
N ILE A 22 18.35 6.75 1.23
CA ILE A 22 18.29 6.20 -0.14
C ILE A 22 17.05 6.71 -0.87
N LEU A 23 15.86 6.68 -0.26
CA LEU A 23 14.63 7.21 -0.86
C LEU A 23 14.69 8.71 -1.14
N ALA A 24 15.34 9.48 -0.26
CA ALA A 24 15.52 10.92 -0.43
C ALA A 24 16.48 11.25 -1.59
N GLN A 25 17.45 10.39 -1.86
CA GLN A 25 18.41 10.57 -2.96
C GLN A 25 17.91 9.96 -4.27
N HIS A 26 17.10 8.90 -4.21
CA HIS A 26 16.56 8.21 -5.37
C HIS A 26 15.62 9.11 -6.16
N ASP A 27 15.83 9.16 -7.47
CA ASP A 27 15.07 9.99 -8.40
C ASP A 27 14.89 11.46 -7.94
N LYS A 28 15.94 12.03 -7.32
CA LYS A 28 15.95 13.40 -6.75
C LYS A 28 14.90 13.59 -5.65
N GLY A 29 14.62 12.53 -4.88
CA GLY A 29 13.65 12.54 -3.78
C GLY A 29 12.20 12.37 -4.22
N ARG A 30 11.94 12.12 -5.51
CA ARG A 30 10.57 11.92 -6.02
C ARG A 30 9.91 10.69 -5.41
N ALA A 31 10.65 9.60 -5.23
CA ALA A 31 10.13 8.38 -4.60
C ALA A 31 9.66 8.64 -3.15
N LEU A 32 10.43 9.41 -2.38
CA LEU A 32 10.04 9.80 -1.01
C LEU A 32 8.83 10.72 -1.01
N ALA A 33 8.78 11.70 -1.91
CA ALA A 33 7.64 12.62 -2.04
C ALA A 33 6.35 11.90 -2.45
N GLU A 34 6.45 10.91 -3.35
CA GLU A 34 5.33 10.09 -3.80
C GLU A 34 4.81 9.19 -2.67
N ALA A 35 5.70 8.51 -1.94
CA ALA A 35 5.33 7.72 -0.77
C ALA A 35 4.66 8.58 0.32
N SER A 36 5.18 9.79 0.54
CA SER A 36 4.62 10.73 1.51
C SER A 36 3.22 11.21 1.10
N ARG A 37 3.01 11.50 -0.19
CA ARG A 37 1.70 11.89 -0.72
C ARG A 37 0.70 10.73 -0.65
N ALA A 38 1.12 9.55 -1.06
CA ALA A 38 0.33 8.32 -0.97
C ALA A 38 -0.14 8.04 0.46
N LEU A 39 0.74 8.28 1.45
CA LEU A 39 0.40 8.13 2.85
C LEU A 39 -0.62 9.17 3.30
N ALA A 40 -0.43 10.44 2.94
CA ALA A 40 -1.38 11.50 3.25
C ALA A 40 -2.78 11.20 2.68
N GLU A 41 -2.86 10.79 1.42
CA GLU A 41 -4.13 10.38 0.79
C GLU A 41 -4.78 9.18 1.48
N CYS A 42 -4.00 8.19 1.91
CA CYS A 42 -4.53 7.05 2.67
C CYS A 42 -5.06 7.47 4.05
N VAL A 43 -4.37 8.39 4.73
CA VAL A 43 -4.80 8.92 6.03
C VAL A 43 -6.07 9.75 5.88
N ASP A 44 -6.13 10.65 4.90
CA ASP A 44 -7.31 11.47 4.62
C ASP A 44 -8.51 10.58 4.28
N ALA A 45 -8.32 9.56 3.45
CA ALA A 45 -9.36 8.59 3.10
C ALA A 45 -9.82 7.75 4.32
N ALA A 46 -8.91 7.36 5.21
CA ALA A 46 -9.25 6.65 6.44
C ALA A 46 -10.07 7.52 7.39
N LEU A 47 -9.68 8.79 7.56
CA LEU A 47 -10.41 9.77 8.38
C LEU A 47 -11.80 10.09 7.80
N ALA A 48 -11.89 10.29 6.49
CA ALA A 48 -13.15 10.60 5.81
C ALA A 48 -14.13 9.41 5.79
N SER A 49 -13.64 8.18 5.65
CA SER A 49 -14.49 6.98 5.59
C SER A 49 -14.87 6.42 6.95
N GLY A 50 -14.12 6.72 8.01
CA GLY A 50 -14.32 6.15 9.35
C GLY A 50 -14.13 4.63 9.43
N LYS A 51 -13.61 4.00 8.38
CA LYS A 51 -13.41 2.55 8.24
C LYS A 51 -11.93 2.19 8.39
N LYS A 52 -11.65 0.98 8.89
CA LYS A 52 -10.29 0.45 8.94
C LYS A 52 -9.83 0.10 7.54
N GLY A 53 -8.82 0.80 7.03
CA GLY A 53 -8.15 0.42 5.80
C GLY A 53 -7.24 1.53 5.27
N GLY A 54 -6.49 1.21 4.22
CA GLY A 54 -5.48 2.07 3.62
C GLY A 54 -4.12 1.39 3.71
N SER A 55 -3.45 1.23 2.57
CA SER A 55 -2.10 0.65 2.55
C SER A 55 -1.23 1.40 1.55
N VAL A 56 0.00 1.69 1.96
CA VAL A 56 1.06 2.16 1.08
C VAL A 56 2.14 1.09 1.05
N THR A 57 2.56 0.69 -0.15
CA THR A 57 3.60 -0.31 -0.39
C THR A 57 4.75 0.37 -1.12
N VAL A 58 5.93 0.36 -0.52
CA VAL A 58 7.17 0.76 -1.20
C VAL A 58 7.91 -0.51 -1.61
N LYS A 59 7.95 -0.79 -2.91
CA LYS A 59 8.61 -1.97 -3.46
C LYS A 59 9.95 -1.56 -4.04
N THR A 60 11.01 -2.17 -3.53
CA THR A 60 12.39 -1.93 -3.99
C THR A 60 12.90 -3.16 -4.72
N THR A 61 13.38 -2.99 -5.94
CA THR A 61 14.00 -4.03 -6.75
C THR A 61 15.46 -3.66 -6.98
N VAL A 62 16.34 -4.61 -6.68
CA VAL A 62 17.80 -4.45 -6.78
C VAL A 62 18.29 -5.41 -7.86
N GLU A 63 18.99 -4.89 -8.85
CA GLU A 63 19.58 -5.69 -9.92
C GLU A 63 21.09 -5.41 -10.00
N PRO A 64 21.95 -6.44 -10.05
CA PRO A 64 23.39 -6.23 -10.24
C PRO A 64 23.69 -5.77 -11.66
N LEU A 65 24.73 -4.95 -11.80
CA LEU A 65 25.31 -4.53 -13.08
C LEU A 65 26.71 -5.13 -13.24
N ASP A 66 27.14 -5.35 -14.48
CA ASP A 66 28.40 -6.03 -14.81
C ASP A 66 29.67 -5.30 -14.31
N ASN A 67 29.54 -4.03 -13.93
CA ASN A 67 30.62 -3.20 -13.40
C ASN A 67 30.69 -3.18 -11.87
N GLY A 68 29.95 -4.06 -11.17
CA GLY A 68 29.91 -4.10 -9.71
C GLY A 68 29.00 -3.04 -9.07
N ALA A 69 28.31 -2.23 -9.86
CA ALA A 69 27.24 -1.37 -9.37
C ALA A 69 25.92 -2.13 -9.25
N VAL A 70 24.96 -1.56 -8.53
CA VAL A 70 23.59 -2.06 -8.46
C VAL A 70 22.61 -1.02 -9.00
N ARG A 71 21.63 -1.48 -9.77
CA ARG A 71 20.47 -0.69 -10.16
C ARG A 71 19.39 -0.83 -9.09
N LEU A 72 18.86 0.31 -8.65
CA LEU A 72 17.77 0.39 -7.70
C LEU A 72 16.52 0.93 -8.40
N ALA A 73 15.47 0.11 -8.48
CA ALA A 73 14.14 0.52 -8.91
C ALA A 73 13.22 0.57 -7.70
N ILE A 74 12.64 1.75 -7.42
CA ILE A 74 11.69 1.94 -6.34
C ILE A 74 10.33 2.23 -6.96
N ASN A 75 9.33 1.43 -6.61
CA ASN A 75 7.95 1.62 -7.01
C ASN A 75 7.09 1.86 -5.77
N VAL A 76 6.22 2.86 -5.83
CA VAL A 76 5.31 3.20 -4.73
C VAL A 76 3.89 2.90 -5.19
N GLU A 77 3.21 2.00 -4.48
CA GLU A 77 1.81 1.67 -4.73
C GLU A 77 0.97 2.08 -3.53
N SER A 78 -0.14 2.78 -3.76
CA SER A 78 -1.08 3.16 -2.72
C SER A 78 -2.47 2.62 -3.00
N LYS A 79 -3.14 2.18 -1.94
CA LYS A 79 -4.55 1.76 -1.97
C LYS A 79 -5.30 2.52 -0.87
N PRO A 80 -5.63 3.81 -1.11
CA PRO A 80 -6.49 4.56 -0.20
C PRO A 80 -7.85 3.86 -0.05
N VAL A 81 -8.48 3.96 1.12
CA VAL A 81 -9.83 3.43 1.31
C VAL A 81 -10.78 4.18 0.41
N LYS A 82 -11.25 3.51 -0.64
CA LYS A 82 -12.32 4.00 -1.50
C LYS A 82 -13.51 3.09 -1.29
N GLU A 83 -14.68 3.68 -1.08
CA GLU A 83 -15.92 2.92 -1.07
C GLU A 83 -16.14 2.40 -2.49
N PRO A 84 -16.13 1.07 -2.74
CA PRO A 84 -16.43 0.57 -4.07
C PRO A 84 -17.87 1.00 -4.38
N ALA A 85 -18.10 1.61 -5.54
CA ALA A 85 -19.44 1.96 -5.97
C ALA A 85 -20.28 0.68 -6.07
N GLN A 86 -21.10 0.42 -5.05
CA GLN A 86 -22.00 -0.72 -5.02
C GLN A 86 -23.23 -0.35 -5.85
N SER A 87 -23.26 -0.83 -7.08
CA SER A 87 -24.46 -0.79 -7.92
C SER A 87 -25.20 -2.11 -7.78
N ILE A 88 -26.50 -2.05 -7.48
CA ILE A 88 -27.40 -3.21 -7.55
C ILE A 88 -27.65 -3.52 -9.03
N TRP A 89 -27.51 -4.80 -9.39
CA TRP A 89 -27.82 -5.33 -10.72
C TRP A 89 -28.82 -6.48 -10.56
N PHE A 90 -29.80 -6.57 -11.45
CA PHE A 90 -30.75 -7.66 -11.51
C PHE A 90 -30.30 -8.66 -12.59
N ALA A 91 -30.30 -9.95 -12.27
CA ALA A 91 -30.04 -11.02 -13.23
C ALA A 91 -31.35 -11.39 -13.94
N ASP A 92 -31.33 -11.48 -15.27
CA ASP A 92 -32.52 -11.77 -16.09
C ASP A 92 -32.74 -13.27 -16.39
N GLY A 93 -31.94 -14.16 -15.78
CA GLY A 93 -32.05 -15.61 -15.93
C GLY A 93 -31.33 -16.19 -17.15
N ASP A 94 -31.02 -15.37 -18.16
CA ASP A 94 -30.25 -15.77 -19.36
C ASP A 94 -28.76 -15.40 -19.28
N GLY A 95 -28.33 -14.89 -18.11
CA GLY A 95 -26.94 -14.53 -17.84
C GLY A 95 -26.59 -13.09 -18.17
N HIS A 96 -27.58 -12.23 -18.43
CA HIS A 96 -27.36 -10.80 -18.57
C HIS A 96 -27.76 -10.04 -17.29
N LEU A 97 -27.16 -8.86 -17.13
CA LEU A 97 -27.37 -7.98 -15.99
C LEU A 97 -28.13 -6.73 -16.46
N SER A 98 -29.26 -6.45 -15.80
CA SER A 98 -30.08 -5.26 -16.05
C SER A 98 -30.06 -4.31 -14.85
N ARG A 99 -30.19 -3.01 -15.12
CA ARG A 99 -30.41 -1.97 -14.10
C ARG A 99 -31.90 -1.78 -13.77
N ASP A 100 -32.77 -2.34 -14.60
CA ASP A 100 -34.22 -2.28 -14.44
C ASP A 100 -34.73 -3.61 -13.85
N ASN A 101 -35.62 -3.50 -12.86
CA ASN A 101 -36.29 -4.62 -12.21
C ASN A 101 -37.35 -5.28 -13.14
N ALA A 102 -37.66 -4.68 -14.30
CA ALA A 102 -38.66 -5.19 -15.23
C ALA A 102 -38.38 -6.61 -15.77
N GLY A 103 -37.11 -7.07 -15.72
CA GLY A 103 -36.70 -8.43 -16.12
C GLY A 103 -36.66 -9.46 -14.97
N PHE A 104 -36.99 -9.07 -13.73
CA PHE A 104 -37.00 -9.98 -12.58
C PHE A 104 -38.24 -10.88 -12.63
N PHE A 105 -38.26 -11.82 -13.58
CA PHE A 105 -39.21 -12.91 -13.58
C PHE A 105 -38.91 -13.79 -12.37
N LEU A 106 -39.80 -13.75 -11.37
CA LEU A 106 -39.82 -14.72 -10.27
C LEU A 106 -40.00 -16.12 -10.87
N GLY A 107 -38.88 -16.77 -11.19
CA GLY A 107 -38.78 -18.23 -11.19
C GLY A 107 -38.77 -18.73 -9.74
N ALA A 108 -39.85 -18.46 -8.99
CA ALA A 108 -40.11 -19.16 -7.76
C ALA A 108 -40.39 -20.62 -8.12
N LYS A 109 -39.46 -21.50 -7.79
CA LYS A 109 -39.66 -22.94 -7.74
C LYS A 109 -39.18 -23.46 -6.40
#